data_AF-A0A7U9R544-F1
#
_entry.id   AF-A0A7U9R544-F1
#
_cell.length_a   1.000
_cell.length_b   1.000
_cell.length_c   1.000
_cell.angle_alpha   90.00
_cell.angle_beta   90.00
_cell.angle_gamma   90.00
#
_symmetry.space_group_name_H-M   'P 1'
#
loop_
_entity.id
_entity.type
_entity.pdbx_description
1 polymer ?
#
loop_
_entity_poly.entity_id
_entity_poly.type
_entity_poly.pdbx_seq_one_letter_code
_entity_poly.pdbx_strand_id
1 'polypeptide(L)'
;MEKINKILLVMIAMAGIMLAAVGIDEGMQAYEAWKWESERLVRYEQAYADVADMQVTISQISQDQEALTAFIAENREYFGMEEVGGDWGAFSEDDYMQPPETPAEETNLSEISGENAGVTGSELPADTDITGNELPGDTDVTGNEQPVDADVTGNELPVVADVTGNALPEGTDVTGNSSVSQNHMDGYDISGNFVGEISGNTLAERQKIRGSYMETQMQNKKDLEAIASSRADFSDISIACLGDSITEAANLSDKENYQQYAYPTRLKELLQAESVTNLGIGGSSIGRYWANAFVDRYKEIPADTDLILVMGGTNDGFCMSEKDIGSMEERKAGTFIGDLDELMRGLKENYPNAEIVFVTPLPNVLHDMLKKEKDYLLPQSALVDVIIQLATEYDIPVIDLYNSNMLDTHDAAVIYNYMPDGVHCNPDGYSVLAEHIAAELIEMYGGEDLEGQEG
;
A
#
# COMPACT_ATOMS: atom_id res chain seq x y z
N MET A 1 7.07 57.62 -53.53
CA MET A 1 6.97 56.18 -53.88
C MET A 1 8.24 55.42 -53.50
N GLU A 2 9.41 55.69 -54.09
CA GLU A 2 10.62 54.87 -53.90
C GLU A 2 11.02 54.59 -52.43
N LYS A 3 10.99 55.59 -51.54
CA LYS A 3 11.25 55.40 -50.10
C LYS A 3 10.23 54.49 -49.40
N ILE A 4 8.96 54.57 -49.80
CA ILE A 4 7.87 53.74 -49.24
C ILE A 4 8.06 52.29 -49.68
N ASN A 5 8.38 52.05 -50.95
CA ASN A 5 8.66 50.70 -51.46
C ASN A 5 9.88 50.07 -50.78
N LYS A 6 10.93 50.86 -50.47
CA LYS A 6 12.11 50.38 -49.71
C LYS A 6 11.75 50.00 -48.26
N ILE A 7 10.93 50.79 -47.57
CA ILE A 7 10.45 50.47 -46.22
C ILE A 7 9.59 49.20 -46.24
N LEU A 8 8.68 49.07 -47.21
CA LEU A 8 7.81 47.90 -47.36
C LEU A 8 8.62 46.62 -47.65
N LEU A 9 9.65 46.69 -48.50
CA LEU A 9 10.56 45.58 -48.76
C LEU A 9 11.33 45.12 -47.50
N VAL A 10 11.79 46.06 -46.66
CA VAL A 10 12.44 45.74 -45.39
C VAL A 10 11.45 45.08 -44.42
N MET A 11 10.23 45.59 -44.31
CA MET A 11 9.18 44.98 -43.47
C MET A 11 8.86 43.54 -43.90
N ILE A 12 8.73 43.28 -45.21
CA ILE A 12 8.48 41.94 -45.76
C ILE A 12 9.68 41.01 -45.50
N ALA A 13 10.91 41.49 -45.67
CA ALA A 13 12.11 40.71 -45.38
C ALA A 13 12.24 40.37 -43.89
N MET A 14 11.94 41.32 -42.99
CA MET A 14 11.92 41.08 -41.55
C MET A 14 10.82 40.08 -41.16
N ALA A 15 9.62 40.20 -41.73
CA ALA A 15 8.55 39.22 -41.51
C ALA A 15 8.95 37.81 -41.99
N GLY A 16 9.59 37.70 -43.16
CA GLY A 16 10.10 36.42 -43.68
C GLY A 16 11.20 35.80 -42.80
N ILE A 17 12.12 36.62 -42.26
CA ILE A 17 13.16 36.17 -41.32
C ILE A 17 12.54 35.74 -39.99
N MET A 18 11.56 36.48 -39.45
CA MET A 18 10.87 36.10 -38.21
C MET A 18 10.07 34.81 -38.39
N LEU A 19 9.33 34.64 -39.49
CA LEU A 19 8.62 33.39 -39.79
C LEU A 19 9.57 32.19 -39.96
N ALA A 20 10.73 32.40 -40.60
CA ALA A 20 11.75 31.35 -40.71
C ALA A 20 12.40 31.02 -39.36
N ALA A 21 12.64 32.02 -38.51
CA ALA A 21 13.18 31.81 -37.16
C ALA A 21 12.19 31.05 -36.27
N VAL A 22 10.91 31.46 -36.25
CA VAL A 22 9.84 30.76 -35.53
C VAL A 22 9.68 29.33 -36.03
N GLY A 23 9.65 29.10 -37.35
CA GLY A 23 9.54 27.75 -37.90
C GLY A 23 10.75 26.84 -37.64
N ILE A 24 11.95 27.41 -37.45
CA ILE A 24 13.14 26.66 -37.00
C ILE A 24 13.04 26.35 -35.50
N ASP A 25 12.55 27.30 -34.69
CA ASP A 25 12.40 27.16 -33.25
C ASP A 25 11.31 26.12 -32.89
N GLU A 26 10.11 26.25 -33.45
CA GLU A 26 9.02 25.25 -33.34
C GLU A 26 9.49 23.86 -33.83
N GLY A 27 10.23 23.81 -34.95
CA GLY A 27 10.79 22.56 -35.48
C GLY A 27 11.85 21.93 -34.57
N MET A 28 12.66 22.74 -33.88
CA MET A 28 13.64 22.25 -32.91
C MET A 28 12.95 21.74 -31.65
N GLN A 29 11.98 22.48 -31.11
CA GLN A 29 11.20 22.07 -29.94
C GLN A 29 10.45 20.76 -30.19
N ALA A 30 9.82 20.60 -31.36
CA ALA A 30 9.17 19.35 -31.74
C ALA A 30 10.15 18.17 -31.86
N TYR A 31 11.36 18.41 -32.38
CA TYR A 31 12.42 17.40 -32.43
C TYR A 31 12.95 17.02 -31.04
N GLU A 32 13.16 17.99 -30.15
CA GLU A 32 13.60 17.76 -28.77
C GLU A 32 12.55 17.02 -27.94
N ALA A 33 11.27 17.34 -28.14
CA ALA A 33 10.15 16.61 -27.53
C ALA A 33 10.11 15.14 -28.00
N TRP A 34 10.08 14.91 -29.31
CA TRP A 34 10.10 13.55 -29.89
C TRP A 34 11.33 12.74 -29.46
N LYS A 35 12.50 13.38 -29.43
CA LYS A 35 13.75 12.75 -28.99
C LYS A 35 13.65 12.34 -27.51
N TRP A 36 13.18 13.23 -26.64
CA TRP A 36 13.02 12.94 -25.22
C TRP A 36 12.00 11.83 -24.96
N GLU A 37 10.86 11.84 -25.65
CA GLU A 37 9.85 10.78 -25.58
C GLU A 37 10.45 9.43 -26.01
N SER A 38 11.22 9.41 -27.11
CA SER A 38 11.92 8.21 -27.58
C SER A 38 12.98 7.70 -26.58
N GLU A 39 13.77 8.62 -25.98
CA GLU A 39 14.76 8.29 -24.94
C GLU A 39 14.09 7.84 -23.63
N ARG A 40 12.89 8.34 -23.32
CA ARG A 40 12.08 7.94 -22.15
C ARG A 40 11.52 6.53 -22.31
N LEU A 41 10.96 6.20 -23.47
CA LEU A 41 10.44 4.85 -23.75
C LEU A 41 11.54 3.79 -23.60
N VAL A 42 12.74 4.03 -24.13
CA VAL A 42 13.88 3.11 -23.98
C VAL A 42 14.35 2.98 -22.53
N ARG A 43 14.38 4.08 -21.76
CA ARG A 43 14.67 4.02 -20.31
C ARG A 43 13.60 3.24 -19.55
N TYR A 44 12.32 3.39 -19.91
CA TYR A 44 11.20 2.68 -19.29
C TYR A 44 11.27 1.19 -19.56
N GLU A 45 11.45 0.77 -20.82
CA GLU A 45 11.62 -0.64 -21.21
C GLU A 45 12.78 -1.30 -20.44
N GLN A 46 13.91 -0.58 -20.30
CA GLN A 46 15.04 -1.07 -19.52
C GLN A 46 14.73 -1.15 -18.02
N ALA A 47 14.18 -0.09 -17.43
CA ALA A 47 13.81 -0.07 -16.01
C ALA A 47 12.81 -1.17 -15.65
N TYR A 48 11.82 -1.43 -16.50
CA TYR A 48 10.84 -2.49 -16.31
C TYR A 48 11.48 -3.90 -16.36
N ALA A 49 12.42 -4.12 -17.28
CA ALA A 49 13.18 -5.37 -17.35
C ALA A 49 14.07 -5.57 -16.10
N ASP A 50 14.78 -4.52 -15.68
CA ASP A 50 15.64 -4.57 -14.48
C ASP A 50 14.80 -4.81 -13.21
N VAL A 51 13.62 -4.18 -13.08
CA VAL A 51 12.66 -4.42 -11.99
C VAL A 51 12.14 -5.85 -12.00
N ALA A 52 11.84 -6.44 -13.16
CA ALA A 52 11.41 -7.84 -13.25
C ALA A 52 12.52 -8.81 -12.80
N ASP A 53 13.78 -8.55 -13.14
CA ASP A 53 14.92 -9.34 -12.66
C ASP A 53 15.12 -9.17 -11.13
N MET A 54 14.86 -7.98 -10.58
CA MET A 54 14.85 -7.74 -9.13
C MET A 54 13.70 -8.49 -8.43
N GLN A 55 12.48 -8.46 -8.96
CA GLN A 55 11.33 -9.22 -8.44
C GLN A 55 11.62 -10.73 -8.40
N VAL A 56 12.22 -11.28 -9.46
CA VAL A 56 12.64 -12.68 -9.51
C VAL A 56 13.71 -12.98 -8.46
N THR A 57 14.64 -12.05 -8.23
CA THR A 57 15.71 -12.19 -7.23
C THR A 57 15.13 -12.20 -5.81
N ILE A 58 14.26 -11.24 -5.46
CA ILE A 58 13.58 -11.19 -4.16
C ILE A 58 12.68 -12.43 -3.97
N SER A 59 11.95 -12.86 -5.00
CA SER A 59 11.10 -14.08 -4.98
C SER A 59 11.87 -15.39 -4.76
N GLN A 60 13.15 -15.43 -5.09
CA GLN A 60 14.02 -16.57 -4.82
C GLN A 60 14.59 -16.50 -3.40
N ILE A 61 15.00 -15.31 -2.97
CA ILE A 61 15.55 -15.07 -1.63
C ILE A 61 14.46 -15.24 -0.55
N SER A 62 13.22 -14.83 -0.81
CA SER A 62 12.10 -14.92 0.14
C SER A 62 11.67 -16.36 0.49
N GLN A 63 12.18 -17.36 -0.22
CA GLN A 63 12.03 -18.78 0.13
C GLN A 63 12.94 -19.20 1.31
N ASP A 64 13.92 -18.38 1.67
CA ASP A 64 14.82 -18.57 2.81
C ASP A 64 14.81 -17.31 3.69
N GLN A 65 14.16 -17.43 4.85
CA GLN A 65 13.94 -16.37 5.82
C GLN A 65 15.25 -15.80 6.43
N GLU A 66 16.30 -16.63 6.55
CA GLU A 66 17.62 -16.18 7.02
C GLU A 66 18.34 -15.41 5.90
N ALA A 67 18.31 -15.92 4.66
CA ALA A 67 18.89 -15.25 3.50
C ALA A 67 18.22 -13.91 3.19
N LEU A 68 16.90 -13.81 3.33
CA LEU A 68 16.14 -12.58 3.15
C LEU A 68 16.50 -11.52 4.20
N THR A 69 16.58 -11.92 5.46
CA THR A 69 16.97 -11.01 6.56
C THR A 69 18.41 -10.52 6.38
N ALA A 70 19.33 -11.41 5.98
CA ALA A 70 20.69 -11.04 5.64
C ALA A 70 20.72 -10.05 4.46
N PHE A 71 19.97 -10.30 3.39
CA PHE A 71 19.89 -9.42 2.22
C PHE A 71 19.39 -8.01 2.58
N ILE A 72 18.32 -7.89 3.38
CA ILE A 72 17.79 -6.60 3.82
C ILE A 72 18.79 -5.89 4.75
N ALA A 73 19.41 -6.61 5.69
CA ALA A 73 20.42 -6.04 6.59
C ALA A 73 21.67 -5.54 5.83
N GLU A 74 22.17 -6.30 4.85
CA GLU A 74 23.31 -5.92 4.00
C GLU A 74 23.02 -4.71 3.11
N ASN A 75 21.74 -4.45 2.79
CA ASN A 75 21.34 -3.31 1.95
C ASN A 75 20.75 -2.11 2.71
N ARG A 76 20.66 -2.17 4.05
CA ARG A 76 20.02 -1.15 4.91
C ARG A 76 20.47 0.30 4.62
N GLU A 77 21.77 0.54 4.42
CA GLU A 77 22.30 1.89 4.11
C GLU A 77 21.76 2.44 2.77
N TYR A 78 21.51 1.58 1.78
CA TYR A 78 20.99 2.00 0.47
C TYR A 78 19.48 2.30 0.52
N PHE A 79 18.76 1.66 1.44
CA PHE A 79 17.33 1.88 1.71
C PHE A 79 17.05 3.11 2.58
N GLY A 80 18.03 3.99 2.79
CA GLY A 80 17.86 5.21 3.61
C GLY A 80 17.61 4.96 5.11
N MET A 81 17.67 3.72 5.57
CA MET A 81 17.49 3.34 6.96
C MET A 81 18.77 3.63 7.77
N GLU A 82 18.73 4.69 8.59
CA GLU A 82 19.78 4.97 9.57
C GLU A 82 19.93 3.84 10.60
N GLU A 83 21.05 3.79 11.34
CA GLU A 83 21.23 2.87 12.46
C GLU A 83 20.20 3.13 13.57
N VAL A 84 19.06 2.42 13.50
CA VAL A 84 18.13 2.31 14.62
C VAL A 84 18.84 1.57 15.74
N GLY A 85 19.19 2.28 16.80
CA GLY A 85 19.91 1.78 17.98
C GLY A 85 19.07 0.86 18.89
N GLY A 86 18.27 -0.02 18.30
CA GLY A 86 17.46 -1.02 18.96
C GLY A 86 17.66 -2.38 18.28
N ASP A 87 17.93 -3.40 19.08
CA ASP A 87 17.88 -4.81 18.69
C ASP A 87 16.41 -5.19 18.47
N TRP A 88 15.84 -4.76 17.34
CA TRP A 88 14.51 -5.16 16.89
C TRP A 88 14.57 -6.56 16.29
N GLY A 89 14.86 -7.53 17.17
CA GLY A 89 14.66 -8.96 17.02
C GLY A 89 15.10 -9.58 15.69
N ALA A 90 16.25 -10.27 15.71
CA ALA A 90 16.28 -11.55 15.01
C ALA A 90 15.07 -12.39 15.48
N PHE A 91 14.35 -12.99 14.55
CA PHE A 91 13.03 -13.63 14.73
C PHE A 91 12.85 -14.32 16.11
N SER A 92 11.86 -13.85 16.88
CA SER A 92 11.43 -14.56 18.07
C SER A 92 10.34 -15.58 17.69
N GLU A 93 10.42 -16.81 18.23
CA GLU A 93 9.38 -17.83 18.02
C GLU A 93 8.05 -17.47 18.71
N ASP A 94 7.99 -16.38 19.48
CA ASP A 94 6.83 -15.92 20.23
C ASP A 94 5.99 -14.84 19.49
N ASP A 95 6.46 -14.29 18.36
CA ASP A 95 5.73 -13.29 17.55
C ASP A 95 4.55 -13.89 16.74
N TYR A 96 4.30 -15.19 16.84
CA TYR A 96 3.14 -15.85 16.25
C TYR A 96 1.87 -15.67 17.11
N MET A 97 1.05 -14.67 16.80
CA MET A 97 -0.39 -14.92 16.88
C MET A 97 -0.79 -15.81 15.70
N GLN A 98 -1.49 -16.91 15.99
CA GLN A 98 -2.02 -17.77 14.93
C GLN A 98 -3.04 -17.00 14.08
N PRO A 99 -3.14 -17.26 12.77
CA PRO A 99 -4.16 -16.66 11.93
C PRO A 99 -5.56 -16.99 12.48
N PRO A 100 -6.55 -16.09 12.36
CA PRO A 100 -7.89 -16.33 12.87
C PRO A 100 -8.50 -17.57 12.19
N GLU A 101 -8.95 -18.54 13.00
CA GLU A 101 -9.64 -19.73 12.48
C GLU A 101 -10.96 -19.32 11.81
N THR A 102 -11.00 -19.40 10.48
CA THR A 102 -12.23 -19.28 9.72
C THR A 102 -13.14 -20.48 10.03
N PRO A 103 -14.43 -20.27 10.37
CA PRO A 103 -15.34 -21.39 10.60
C PRO A 103 -15.58 -22.16 9.31
N ALA A 104 -15.08 -23.39 9.22
CA ALA A 104 -15.37 -24.28 8.11
C ALA A 104 -16.84 -24.75 8.18
N GLU A 105 -17.71 -24.19 7.33
CA GLU A 105 -19.05 -24.74 7.15
C GLU A 105 -18.99 -26.11 6.44
N GLU A 106 -19.18 -27.19 7.21
CA GLU A 106 -19.36 -28.54 6.66
C GLU A 106 -20.67 -28.64 5.86
N THR A 107 -20.59 -28.43 4.55
CA THR A 107 -21.68 -28.74 3.62
C THR A 107 -21.86 -30.27 3.49
N ASN A 108 -22.69 -30.83 4.36
CA ASN A 108 -23.10 -32.23 4.30
C ASN A 108 -23.88 -32.53 2.99
N LEU A 109 -23.18 -33.09 2.00
CA LEU A 109 -23.79 -33.65 0.78
C LEU A 109 -23.90 -35.17 0.89
N SER A 110 -25.11 -35.63 1.14
CA SER A 110 -25.45 -37.05 1.29
C SER A 110 -25.58 -37.79 -0.05
N GLU A 111 -24.97 -38.98 -0.08
CA GLU A 111 -25.33 -40.17 -0.87
C GLU A 111 -26.18 -40.01 -2.14
N ILE A 112 -25.55 -40.12 -3.32
CA ILE A 112 -26.19 -40.77 -4.49
C ILE A 112 -25.25 -41.83 -5.09
N SER A 113 -25.80 -43.03 -5.26
CA SER A 113 -25.15 -44.25 -5.74
C SER A 113 -24.88 -44.28 -7.25
N GLY A 114 -23.77 -44.90 -7.67
CA GLY A 114 -23.51 -45.29 -9.07
C GLY A 114 -22.40 -46.35 -9.19
N GLU A 115 -22.62 -47.40 -9.99
CA GLU A 115 -21.77 -48.60 -10.04
C GLU A 115 -20.65 -48.57 -11.11
N ASN A 116 -19.65 -49.45 -10.92
CA ASN A 116 -18.81 -50.10 -11.95
C ASN A 116 -17.81 -49.26 -12.79
N ALA A 117 -16.50 -49.43 -12.52
CA ALA A 117 -15.62 -50.41 -13.22
C ALA A 117 -14.13 -49.96 -13.31
N GLY A 118 -13.19 -50.92 -13.20
CA GLY A 118 -11.80 -50.76 -13.69
C GLY A 118 -10.68 -51.13 -12.71
N VAL A 119 -10.11 -52.33 -12.84
CA VAL A 119 -8.94 -52.82 -12.07
C VAL A 119 -7.72 -52.97 -12.98
N THR A 120 -6.56 -52.47 -12.53
CA THR A 120 -5.18 -53.04 -12.67
C THR A 120 -4.24 -52.19 -11.80
N GLY A 121 -3.60 -52.70 -10.74
CA GLY A 121 -2.33 -53.45 -10.77
C GLY A 121 -1.14 -52.51 -10.41
N SER A 122 -0.15 -52.84 -9.57
CA SER A 122 0.23 -54.14 -8.98
C SER A 122 1.09 -54.01 -7.70
N GLU A 123 0.95 -55.03 -6.83
CA GLU A 123 1.97 -55.70 -6.00
C GLU A 123 2.83 -54.96 -4.93
N LEU A 124 2.64 -55.42 -3.69
CA LEU A 124 3.60 -55.38 -2.57
C LEU A 124 4.52 -56.62 -2.59
N PRO A 125 5.74 -56.54 -2.05
CA PRO A 125 6.41 -57.66 -1.38
C PRO A 125 6.29 -57.58 0.15
N ALA A 126 6.48 -58.73 0.82
CA ALA A 126 6.23 -58.94 2.25
C ALA A 126 7.53 -59.14 3.08
N ASP A 127 7.36 -59.61 4.33
CA ASP A 127 8.36 -59.91 5.38
C ASP A 127 8.93 -58.66 6.11
N THR A 128 9.10 -58.56 7.45
CA THR A 128 8.78 -59.34 8.68
C THR A 128 8.96 -58.37 9.89
N ASP A 129 8.46 -58.52 11.12
CA ASP A 129 7.58 -59.45 11.86
C ASP A 129 7.03 -58.70 13.13
N ILE A 130 6.13 -59.28 13.95
CA ILE A 130 5.65 -58.69 15.23
C ILE A 130 6.03 -59.58 16.44
N THR A 131 7.06 -59.15 17.18
CA THR A 131 7.39 -59.52 18.58
C THR A 131 8.13 -58.33 19.23
N GLY A 132 8.15 -58.06 20.54
CA GLY A 132 7.47 -58.68 21.68
C GLY A 132 8.35 -58.62 22.94
N ASN A 133 8.03 -57.73 23.91
CA ASN A 133 8.72 -57.54 25.22
C ASN A 133 10.19 -57.03 25.14
N GLU A 134 10.84 -56.40 26.14
CA GLU A 134 10.66 -56.29 27.61
C GLU A 134 10.94 -54.86 28.18
N LEU A 135 10.49 -54.61 29.43
CA LEU A 135 10.91 -53.53 30.34
C LEU A 135 11.76 -54.10 31.50
N PRO A 136 12.72 -53.34 32.05
CA PRO A 136 13.07 -53.30 33.47
C PRO A 136 12.63 -51.94 34.08
N GLY A 137 11.99 -51.83 35.24
CA GLY A 137 12.45 -52.23 36.58
C GLY A 137 13.23 -51.04 37.20
N ASP A 138 12.78 -50.32 38.25
CA ASP A 138 12.06 -50.76 39.45
C ASP A 138 10.89 -49.85 39.92
N THR A 139 10.07 -50.38 40.83
CA THR A 139 8.80 -49.84 41.37
C THR A 139 8.93 -49.12 42.72
N ASP A 140 8.05 -48.14 43.00
CA ASP A 140 7.05 -48.25 44.08
C ASP A 140 5.89 -47.24 43.91
N VAL A 141 4.68 -47.64 44.27
CA VAL A 141 3.49 -46.78 44.44
C VAL A 141 2.75 -47.24 45.70
N THR A 142 2.76 -46.40 46.72
CA THR A 142 1.95 -46.56 47.94
C THR A 142 1.21 -45.26 48.27
N GLY A 143 0.03 -45.36 48.88
CA GLY A 143 -0.85 -44.22 49.17
C GLY A 143 -1.45 -44.24 50.58
N ASN A 144 -2.13 -43.14 50.93
CA ASN A 144 -2.71 -42.77 52.24
C ASN A 144 -1.66 -42.48 53.35
N GLU A 145 -1.75 -41.40 54.13
CA GLU A 145 -2.91 -40.92 54.91
C GLU A 145 -3.02 -39.36 55.03
N GLN A 146 -4.24 -38.89 55.32
CA GLN A 146 -4.62 -37.55 55.83
C GLN A 146 -4.62 -37.56 57.39
N PRO A 147 -4.98 -36.51 58.18
CA PRO A 147 -5.41 -35.12 57.85
C PRO A 147 -4.72 -34.02 58.71
N VAL A 148 -5.14 -32.73 58.60
CA VAL A 148 -5.89 -31.98 59.66
C VAL A 148 -6.38 -30.61 59.14
N ASP A 149 -7.56 -30.24 59.65
CA ASP A 149 -8.24 -28.93 59.63
C ASP A 149 -8.58 -28.25 58.28
N ALA A 150 -9.88 -28.00 58.12
CA ALA A 150 -10.51 -27.40 56.95
C ALA A 150 -11.08 -26.01 57.28
N ASP A 151 -11.30 -25.19 56.24
CA ASP A 151 -12.63 -24.62 56.00
C ASP A 151 -12.84 -24.30 54.51
N VAL A 152 -14.09 -24.39 54.05
CA VAL A 152 -14.57 -23.93 52.74
C VAL A 152 -15.87 -23.14 52.95
N THR A 153 -15.73 -21.83 53.18
CA THR A 153 -16.71 -20.76 52.95
C THR A 153 -15.92 -19.44 52.84
N GLY A 154 -16.36 -18.34 52.25
CA GLY A 154 -17.63 -17.93 51.63
C GLY A 154 -17.75 -16.40 51.78
N ASN A 155 -18.16 -15.68 50.72
CA ASN A 155 -18.54 -14.25 50.65
C ASN A 155 -18.17 -13.29 51.82
N GLU A 156 -17.43 -12.20 51.53
CA GLU A 156 -17.93 -10.80 51.51
C GLU A 156 -16.79 -9.75 51.38
N LEU A 157 -17.15 -8.54 50.94
CA LEU A 157 -16.27 -7.38 50.73
C LEU A 157 -15.86 -6.70 52.06
N PRO A 158 -14.72 -5.98 52.06
CA PRO A 158 -14.60 -4.76 52.85
C PRO A 158 -14.37 -3.52 51.98
N VAL A 159 -15.02 -2.41 52.35
CA VAL A 159 -14.89 -1.08 51.75
C VAL A 159 -13.89 -0.23 52.55
N VAL A 160 -13.33 0.82 51.91
CA VAL A 160 -12.43 1.88 52.40
C VAL A 160 -11.02 1.52 52.93
N ALA A 161 -10.01 1.88 52.12
CA ALA A 161 -8.79 2.54 52.59
C ALA A 161 -8.23 3.48 51.50
N ASP A 162 -7.91 4.71 51.90
CA ASP A 162 -7.25 5.76 51.09
C ASP A 162 -5.76 5.47 50.93
N VAL A 163 -5.18 5.75 49.75
CA VAL A 163 -3.73 5.74 49.50
C VAL A 163 -3.33 7.05 48.84
N THR A 164 -2.78 7.93 49.67
CA THR A 164 -2.20 9.21 49.28
C THR A 164 -0.81 9.04 48.67
N GLY A 165 -0.39 10.03 47.87
CA GLY A 165 0.74 9.88 46.93
C GLY A 165 2.14 9.92 47.55
N ASN A 166 3.13 9.76 46.67
CA ASN A 166 4.54 10.11 46.93
C ASN A 166 5.03 11.11 45.86
N ALA A 167 5.92 12.00 46.26
CA ALA A 167 6.21 13.25 45.56
C ALA A 167 7.33 13.17 44.52
N LEU A 168 7.31 14.14 43.58
CA LEU A 168 8.42 14.44 42.66
C LEU A 168 9.57 15.15 43.40
N PRO A 169 10.84 14.97 42.97
CA PRO A 169 11.97 15.72 43.51
C PRO A 169 11.95 17.21 43.13
N GLU A 170 12.42 18.08 44.03
CA GLU A 170 12.60 19.51 43.75
C GLU A 170 13.73 19.75 42.73
N GLY A 171 13.52 20.61 41.71
CA GLY A 171 14.63 21.03 40.86
C GLY A 171 14.34 21.83 39.57
N THR A 172 13.16 21.71 38.96
CA THR A 172 12.91 22.27 37.61
C THR A 172 11.78 23.30 37.56
N ASP A 173 12.16 24.57 37.52
CA ASP A 173 11.38 25.68 36.95
C ASP A 173 12.10 26.18 35.69
N VAL A 174 11.44 26.08 34.53
CA VAL A 174 11.59 27.03 33.42
C VAL A 174 10.22 27.22 32.74
N THR A 175 9.44 28.10 33.34
CA THR A 175 8.71 29.20 32.70
C THR A 175 9.05 29.57 31.23
N GLY A 176 8.02 29.98 30.45
CA GLY A 176 8.17 31.08 29.47
C GLY A 176 7.86 30.78 27.99
N ASN A 177 6.59 31.00 27.59
CA ASN A 177 6.17 31.16 26.20
C ASN A 177 6.78 32.43 25.56
N SER A 178 7.21 32.39 24.28
CA SER A 178 6.97 33.41 23.21
C SER A 178 8.10 33.53 22.17
N SER A 179 7.86 33.08 20.93
CA SER A 179 8.14 33.88 19.74
C SER A 179 7.44 33.31 18.49
N VAL A 180 6.80 34.19 17.73
CA VAL A 180 5.97 33.86 16.57
C VAL A 180 6.80 33.81 15.30
N SER A 181 6.60 32.77 14.48
CA SER A 181 6.82 32.80 13.04
C SER A 181 5.65 32.08 12.38
N GLN A 182 4.67 32.85 11.87
CA GLN A 182 3.54 32.29 11.14
C GLN A 182 4.03 31.72 9.79
N ASN A 183 3.79 30.43 9.58
CA ASN A 183 2.95 29.98 8.46
C ASN A 183 2.14 28.79 8.98
N HIS A 184 0.84 28.83 8.73
CA HIS A 184 -0.18 27.97 9.32
C HIS A 184 -0.96 27.33 8.18
N MET A 185 -1.17 26.02 8.28
CA MET A 185 -2.35 25.30 7.82
C MET A 185 -2.57 24.19 8.85
N ASP A 186 -3.32 24.50 9.91
CA ASP A 186 -3.90 23.49 10.79
C ASP A 186 -5.20 23.01 10.14
N GLY A 187 -5.48 21.70 10.04
CA GLY A 187 -6.77 21.27 9.49
C GLY A 187 -6.96 19.86 8.95
N TYR A 188 -6.38 18.82 9.57
CA TYR A 188 -7.01 17.50 9.58
C TYR A 188 -6.98 16.99 11.02
N ASP A 189 -8.16 16.92 11.65
CA ASP A 189 -8.34 16.58 13.06
C ASP A 189 -8.46 15.06 13.18
N ILE A 190 -7.41 14.38 13.66
CA ILE A 190 -7.39 12.93 13.84
C ILE A 190 -8.23 12.57 15.07
N SER A 191 -9.48 12.18 14.85
CA SER A 191 -10.39 11.71 15.90
C SER A 191 -10.50 10.17 15.91
N GLY A 192 -9.94 9.40 16.85
CA GLY A 192 -9.10 9.74 17.98
C GLY A 192 -9.43 8.90 19.22
N ASN A 193 -8.45 8.17 19.76
CA ASN A 193 -8.30 8.02 21.21
C ASN A 193 -6.89 7.55 21.62
N PHE A 194 -6.46 7.99 22.81
CA PHE A 194 -5.05 8.22 23.12
C PHE A 194 -4.36 7.07 23.88
N VAL A 195 -3.32 6.46 23.29
CA VAL A 195 -2.17 5.90 24.02
C VAL A 195 -0.86 6.15 23.24
N GLY A 196 -0.25 7.31 23.47
CA GLY A 196 1.08 7.66 22.94
C GLY A 196 1.06 8.32 21.56
N GLU A 197 1.49 9.59 21.50
CA GLU A 197 1.79 10.28 20.24
C GLU A 197 2.92 9.55 19.50
N ILE A 198 2.60 8.93 18.36
CA ILE A 198 3.62 8.48 17.40
C ILE A 198 4.13 9.74 16.69
N SER A 199 5.22 10.31 17.23
CA SER A 199 5.92 11.46 16.65
C SER A 199 6.63 11.06 15.36
N GLY A 200 5.89 11.01 14.24
CA GLY A 200 6.43 10.75 12.91
C GLY A 200 5.36 10.86 11.83
N ASN A 201 5.41 11.93 11.05
CA ASN A 201 4.52 12.14 9.90
C ASN A 201 5.09 11.52 8.62
N THR A 202 6.37 11.16 8.62
CA THR A 202 7.05 10.53 7.48
C THR A 202 7.34 9.06 7.74
N LEU A 203 7.40 8.26 6.66
CA LEU A 203 7.78 6.84 6.72
C LEU A 203 9.08 6.61 7.52
N ALA A 204 10.12 7.39 7.25
CA ALA A 204 11.42 7.27 7.91
C ALA A 204 11.38 7.56 9.43
N GLU A 205 10.43 8.36 9.91
CA GLU A 205 10.20 8.55 11.34
C GLU A 205 9.43 7.37 11.95
N ARG A 206 8.44 6.81 11.24
CA ARG A 206 7.70 5.63 11.69
C ARG A 206 8.56 4.36 11.75
N GLN A 207 9.40 4.12 10.75
CA GLN A 207 10.38 3.02 10.71
C GLN A 207 11.33 3.05 11.93
N LYS A 208 11.66 4.23 12.47
CA LYS A 208 12.48 4.39 13.69
C LYS A 208 11.73 4.00 14.97
N ILE A 209 10.40 4.02 14.94
CA ILE A 209 9.53 3.71 16.08
C ILE A 209 9.14 2.22 16.05
N ARG A 210 8.87 1.65 14.87
CA ARG A 210 8.42 0.26 14.72
C ARG A 210 8.77 -0.34 13.36
N GLY A 211 9.17 -1.62 13.35
CA GLY A 211 9.25 -2.41 12.12
C GLY A 211 7.86 -2.61 11.48
N SER A 212 7.82 -2.60 10.15
CA SER A 212 6.56 -2.56 9.40
C SER A 212 5.69 -3.79 9.61
N TYR A 213 6.25 -4.99 9.80
CA TYR A 213 5.45 -6.18 10.06
C TYR A 213 4.61 -6.03 11.34
N MET A 214 5.20 -5.47 12.40
CA MET A 214 4.51 -5.23 13.67
C MET A 214 3.56 -4.03 13.61
N GLU A 215 3.84 -3.00 12.78
CA GLU A 215 2.88 -1.93 12.50
C GLU A 215 1.66 -2.47 11.73
N THR A 216 1.91 -3.25 10.68
CA THR A 216 0.89 -3.93 9.85
C THR A 216 -0.04 -4.78 10.71
N GLN A 217 0.52 -5.67 11.54
CA GLN A 217 -0.24 -6.50 12.48
C GLN A 217 -1.07 -5.68 13.48
N MET A 218 -0.49 -4.61 14.05
CA MET A 218 -1.18 -3.77 15.03
C MET A 218 -2.29 -2.93 14.41
N GLN A 219 -2.08 -2.36 13.23
CA GLN A 219 -3.07 -1.53 12.55
C GLN A 219 -4.18 -2.38 11.94
N ASN A 220 -3.86 -3.48 11.27
CA ASN A 220 -4.84 -4.41 10.71
C ASN A 220 -5.83 -4.93 11.78
N LYS A 221 -5.36 -5.18 13.01
CA LYS A 221 -6.24 -5.50 14.13
C LYS A 221 -7.24 -4.38 14.44
N LYS A 222 -6.82 -3.10 14.43
CA LYS A 222 -7.73 -1.96 14.63
C LYS A 222 -8.69 -1.82 13.46
N ASP A 223 -8.21 -2.03 12.24
CA ASP A 223 -9.01 -1.96 11.01
C ASP A 223 -10.16 -2.99 11.07
N LEU A 224 -9.85 -4.22 11.47
CA LEU A 224 -10.84 -5.28 11.72
C LEU A 224 -11.82 -4.93 12.85
N GLU A 225 -11.35 -4.32 13.95
CA GLU A 225 -12.21 -3.83 15.03
C GLU A 225 -13.13 -2.67 14.57
N ALA A 226 -12.65 -1.79 13.68
CA ALA A 226 -13.41 -0.69 13.08
C ALA A 226 -14.49 -1.22 12.12
N ILE A 227 -14.11 -2.11 11.18
CA ILE A 227 -15.04 -2.77 10.25
C ILE A 227 -16.14 -3.52 11.03
N ALA A 228 -15.77 -4.34 12.01
CA ALA A 228 -16.71 -5.15 12.77
C ALA A 228 -17.65 -4.35 13.69
N SER A 229 -17.27 -3.12 14.05
CA SER A 229 -18.10 -2.20 14.87
C SER A 229 -18.82 -1.12 14.06
N SER A 230 -18.55 -1.05 12.75
CA SER A 230 -19.11 -0.07 11.82
C SER A 230 -20.64 -0.13 11.73
N ARG A 231 -21.21 1.02 11.37
CA ARG A 231 -22.62 1.18 10.97
C ARG A 231 -22.76 1.90 9.63
N ALA A 232 -21.66 2.12 8.93
CA ALA A 232 -21.67 2.65 7.59
C ALA A 232 -22.47 1.70 6.68
N ASP A 233 -23.34 2.26 5.84
CA ASP A 233 -24.10 1.49 4.86
C ASP A 233 -23.60 1.83 3.46
N PHE A 234 -22.86 0.90 2.86
CA PHE A 234 -22.41 0.99 1.47
C PHE A 234 -23.31 0.18 0.52
N SER A 235 -24.43 -0.40 0.97
CA SER A 235 -25.16 -1.42 0.21
C SER A 235 -25.79 -0.93 -1.11
N ASP A 236 -26.03 0.38 -1.23
CA ASP A 236 -26.46 1.07 -2.45
C ASP A 236 -25.30 1.89 -3.11
N ILE A 237 -24.04 1.68 -2.70
CA ILE A 237 -22.85 2.39 -3.21
C ILE A 237 -22.09 1.54 -4.22
N SER A 238 -21.82 2.12 -5.39
CA SER A 238 -20.97 1.56 -6.43
C SER A 238 -19.55 2.14 -6.39
N ILE A 239 -18.54 1.27 -6.38
CA ILE A 239 -17.12 1.65 -6.25
C ILE A 239 -16.36 1.30 -7.54
N ALA A 240 -15.46 2.17 -8.00
CA ALA A 240 -14.49 1.84 -9.06
C ALA A 240 -13.04 2.01 -8.56
N CYS A 241 -12.24 0.96 -8.70
CA CYS A 241 -10.82 0.96 -8.34
C CYS A 241 -9.97 1.10 -9.60
N LEU A 242 -9.51 2.32 -9.90
CA LEU A 242 -8.54 2.60 -10.96
C LEU A 242 -7.12 2.40 -10.44
N GLY A 243 -6.34 1.52 -11.09
CA GLY A 243 -4.98 1.28 -10.66
C GLY A 243 -4.12 0.41 -11.57
N ASP A 244 -3.07 -0.17 -10.99
CA ASP A 244 -2.03 -0.93 -11.67
C ASP A 244 -2.07 -2.45 -11.39
N SER A 245 -0.92 -3.13 -11.37
CA SER A 245 -0.80 -4.56 -11.07
C SER A 245 -1.23 -4.92 -9.64
N ILE A 246 -1.13 -4.00 -8.69
CA ILE A 246 -1.59 -4.22 -7.31
C ILE A 246 -3.13 -4.27 -7.30
N THR A 247 -3.79 -3.35 -8.01
CA THR A 247 -5.26 -3.35 -8.16
C THR A 247 -5.76 -4.54 -8.97
N GLU A 248 -5.06 -4.96 -10.03
CA GLU A 248 -5.40 -6.17 -10.80
C GLU A 248 -5.20 -7.47 -10.00
N ALA A 249 -4.25 -7.50 -9.05
CA ALA A 249 -3.59 -8.70 -8.52
C ALA A 249 -2.87 -9.53 -9.60
N ALA A 250 -2.18 -8.84 -10.52
CA ALA A 250 -1.56 -9.43 -11.70
C ALA A 250 -0.53 -10.54 -11.40
N ASN A 251 0.17 -10.43 -10.26
CA ASN A 251 1.14 -11.43 -9.78
C ASN A 251 0.49 -12.78 -9.41
N LEU A 252 -0.83 -12.82 -9.18
CA LEU A 252 -1.58 -14.03 -8.89
C LEU A 252 -2.26 -14.62 -10.13
N SER A 253 -2.05 -14.05 -11.33
CA SER A 253 -2.73 -14.45 -12.58
C SER A 253 -2.49 -15.91 -13.02
N ASP A 254 -1.55 -16.61 -12.41
CA ASP A 254 -1.33 -18.05 -12.56
C ASP A 254 -2.35 -18.93 -11.81
N LYS A 255 -3.07 -18.35 -10.83
CA LYS A 255 -4.05 -19.05 -9.99
C LYS A 255 -5.43 -19.06 -10.63
N GLU A 256 -6.14 -20.17 -10.44
CA GLU A 256 -7.54 -20.27 -10.78
C GLU A 256 -8.36 -19.25 -9.96
N ASN A 257 -9.21 -18.48 -10.64
CA ASN A 257 -10.05 -17.43 -10.06
C ASN A 257 -9.28 -16.37 -9.24
N TYR A 258 -8.04 -16.05 -9.60
CA TYR A 258 -7.15 -15.19 -8.81
C TYR A 258 -7.72 -13.82 -8.42
N GLN A 259 -8.64 -13.26 -9.21
CA GLN A 259 -9.31 -11.99 -8.93
C GLN A 259 -10.06 -11.99 -7.58
N GLN A 260 -10.45 -13.15 -7.04
CA GLN A 260 -11.03 -13.28 -5.69
C GLN A 260 -10.06 -12.86 -4.56
N TYR A 261 -8.76 -12.78 -4.85
CA TYR A 261 -7.74 -12.32 -3.92
C TYR A 261 -7.42 -10.82 -4.09
N ALA A 262 -7.84 -10.17 -5.18
CA ALA A 262 -7.55 -8.76 -5.40
C ALA A 262 -8.28 -7.89 -4.36
N TYR A 263 -7.61 -6.84 -3.87
CA TYR A 263 -8.19 -5.97 -2.85
C TYR A 263 -9.56 -5.37 -3.26
N PRO A 264 -9.87 -5.03 -4.53
CA PRO A 264 -11.19 -4.52 -4.90
C PRO A 264 -12.32 -5.55 -4.67
N THR A 265 -12.04 -6.84 -4.90
CA THR A 265 -13.03 -7.90 -4.67
C THR A 265 -13.29 -8.11 -3.18
N ARG A 266 -12.22 -8.09 -2.36
CA ARG A 266 -12.35 -8.15 -0.89
C ARG A 266 -13.02 -6.90 -0.30
N LEU A 267 -12.73 -5.73 -0.84
CA LEU A 267 -13.36 -4.47 -0.44
C LEU A 267 -14.89 -4.54 -0.60
N LYS A 268 -15.38 -5.19 -1.67
CA LYS A 268 -16.82 -5.43 -1.86
C LYS A 268 -17.42 -6.23 -0.70
N GLU A 269 -16.74 -7.30 -0.29
CA GLU A 269 -17.20 -8.21 0.76
C GLU A 269 -17.17 -7.54 2.14
N LEU A 270 -16.12 -6.77 2.42
CA LEU A 270 -15.91 -6.05 3.68
C LEU A 270 -16.92 -4.91 3.88
N LEU A 271 -17.15 -4.09 2.86
CA LEU A 271 -18.10 -2.97 2.91
C LEU A 271 -19.54 -3.38 2.62
N GLN A 272 -19.76 -4.59 2.08
CA GLN A 272 -21.05 -5.05 1.53
C GLN A 272 -21.59 -4.13 0.41
N ALA A 273 -20.69 -3.51 -0.35
CA ALA A 273 -21.01 -2.54 -1.41
C ALA A 273 -21.86 -3.15 -2.55
N GLU A 274 -22.72 -2.36 -3.20
CA GLU A 274 -23.58 -2.82 -4.31
C GLU A 274 -22.72 -3.46 -5.42
N SER A 275 -21.66 -2.76 -5.81
CA SER A 275 -20.69 -3.21 -6.80
C SER A 275 -19.29 -2.63 -6.54
N VAL A 276 -18.27 -3.38 -6.93
CA VAL A 276 -16.89 -2.87 -7.01
C VAL A 276 -16.33 -3.27 -8.37
N THR A 277 -15.92 -2.28 -9.16
CA THR A 277 -15.35 -2.47 -10.50
C THR A 277 -13.82 -2.38 -10.41
N ASN A 278 -13.15 -3.49 -10.71
CA ASN A 278 -11.69 -3.52 -10.80
C ASN A 278 -11.23 -3.02 -12.18
N LEU A 279 -10.52 -1.89 -12.21
CA LEU A 279 -9.93 -1.28 -13.41
C LEU A 279 -8.39 -1.30 -13.35
N GLY A 280 -7.81 -2.20 -12.55
CA GLY A 280 -6.38 -2.46 -12.49
C GLY A 280 -5.83 -3.03 -13.80
N ILE A 281 -4.65 -2.56 -14.23
CA ILE A 281 -3.90 -3.12 -15.36
C ILE A 281 -2.41 -3.19 -15.02
N GLY A 282 -1.82 -4.38 -15.14
CA GLY A 282 -0.42 -4.63 -14.83
C GLY A 282 0.56 -3.76 -15.62
N GLY A 283 1.53 -3.19 -14.91
CA GLY A 283 2.53 -2.27 -15.47
C GLY A 283 2.00 -0.88 -15.88
N SER A 284 0.71 -0.59 -15.64
CA SER A 284 0.11 0.72 -15.88
C SER A 284 0.67 1.79 -14.95
N SER A 285 0.93 2.97 -15.48
CA SER A 285 1.34 4.18 -14.75
C SER A 285 0.19 5.18 -14.65
N ILE A 286 0.31 6.17 -13.76
CA ILE A 286 -0.57 7.35 -13.71
C ILE A 286 -0.38 8.18 -14.98
N GLY A 287 0.88 8.57 -15.25
CA GLY A 287 1.28 9.40 -16.37
C GLY A 287 1.55 8.62 -17.66
N ARG A 288 1.74 9.36 -18.76
CA ARG A 288 1.87 8.84 -20.13
C ARG A 288 3.27 8.30 -20.43
N TYR A 289 3.76 7.40 -19.57
CA TYR A 289 5.04 6.71 -19.73
C TYR A 289 4.92 5.47 -20.61
N TRP A 290 3.79 4.78 -20.52
CA TRP A 290 3.48 3.56 -21.27
C TRP A 290 2.05 3.58 -21.82
N ALA A 291 1.63 2.49 -22.47
CA ALA A 291 0.23 2.25 -22.78
C ALA A 291 -0.62 2.19 -21.49
N ASN A 292 -1.92 2.49 -21.63
CA ASN A 292 -2.94 2.33 -20.59
C ASN A 292 -2.84 3.27 -19.37
N ALA A 293 -2.13 4.40 -19.50
CA ALA A 293 -1.99 5.41 -18.44
C ALA A 293 -3.33 5.85 -17.79
N PHE A 294 -3.34 6.05 -16.47
CA PHE A 294 -4.59 6.36 -15.74
C PHE A 294 -5.24 7.66 -16.23
N VAL A 295 -4.43 8.68 -16.56
CA VAL A 295 -4.89 9.96 -17.14
C VAL A 295 -5.67 9.80 -18.45
N ASP A 296 -5.49 8.68 -19.16
CA ASP A 296 -6.28 8.36 -20.35
C ASP A 296 -7.44 7.40 -20.03
N ARG A 297 -7.20 6.40 -19.15
CA ARG A 297 -8.19 5.36 -18.79
C ARG A 297 -9.24 5.74 -17.76
N TYR A 298 -9.12 6.84 -17.02
CA TYR A 298 -10.17 7.23 -16.07
C TYR A 298 -11.56 7.41 -16.72
N LYS A 299 -11.59 7.62 -18.05
CA LYS A 299 -12.81 7.68 -18.89
C LYS A 299 -13.50 6.32 -19.10
N GLU A 300 -12.89 5.23 -18.65
CA GLU A 300 -13.43 3.86 -18.64
C GLU A 300 -14.22 3.56 -17.35
N ILE A 301 -14.14 4.43 -16.33
CA ILE A 301 -14.92 4.33 -15.09
C ILE A 301 -16.42 4.44 -15.45
N PRO A 302 -17.29 3.56 -14.90
CA PRO A 302 -18.74 3.66 -15.11
C PRO A 302 -19.29 5.03 -14.70
N ALA A 303 -20.12 5.64 -15.54
CA ALA A 303 -20.60 7.02 -15.34
C ALA A 303 -21.57 7.18 -14.15
N ASP A 304 -22.04 6.06 -13.63
CA ASP A 304 -22.89 5.87 -12.46
C ASP A 304 -22.11 5.44 -11.20
N THR A 305 -20.77 5.50 -11.21
CA THR A 305 -19.93 5.24 -10.03
C THR A 305 -20.15 6.29 -8.94
N ASP A 306 -20.37 5.86 -7.70
CA ASP A 306 -20.53 6.73 -6.53
C ASP A 306 -19.21 7.03 -5.81
N LEU A 307 -18.27 6.07 -5.79
CA LEU A 307 -16.95 6.22 -5.16
C LEU A 307 -15.81 5.74 -6.08
N ILE A 308 -14.84 6.60 -6.36
CA ILE A 308 -13.67 6.31 -7.19
C ILE A 308 -12.42 6.25 -6.32
N LEU A 309 -11.79 5.07 -6.27
CA LEU A 309 -10.47 4.88 -5.66
C LEU A 309 -9.39 4.89 -6.73
N VAL A 310 -8.38 5.74 -6.58
CA VAL A 310 -7.23 5.81 -7.50
C VAL A 310 -5.96 5.40 -6.77
N MET A 311 -5.43 4.21 -7.06
CA MET A 311 -4.21 3.68 -6.45
C MET A 311 -3.13 3.43 -7.50
N GLY A 312 -1.96 4.04 -7.34
CA GLY A 312 -0.82 3.78 -8.23
C GLY A 312 0.32 4.79 -8.07
N GLY A 313 1.25 4.78 -9.04
CA GLY A 313 2.46 5.61 -9.03
C GLY A 313 3.76 4.83 -8.83
N THR A 314 3.68 3.56 -8.39
CA THR A 314 4.84 2.65 -8.33
C THR A 314 5.52 2.52 -9.70
N ASN A 315 4.75 2.28 -10.77
CA ASN A 315 5.30 2.14 -12.12
C ASN A 315 5.90 3.45 -12.67
N ASP A 316 5.30 4.60 -12.37
CA ASP A 316 5.85 5.91 -12.70
C ASP A 316 7.22 6.12 -12.03
N GLY A 317 7.32 5.80 -10.74
CA GLY A 317 8.55 5.95 -9.95
C GLY A 317 9.75 5.16 -10.49
N PHE A 318 9.54 3.96 -11.07
CA PHE A 318 10.63 3.15 -11.62
C PHE A 318 11.35 3.80 -12.82
N CYS A 319 10.76 4.82 -13.45
CA CYS A 319 11.39 5.55 -14.57
C CYS A 319 11.66 7.04 -14.28
N MET A 320 11.28 7.52 -13.10
CA MET A 320 11.12 8.94 -12.81
C MET A 320 12.46 9.68 -12.67
N SER A 321 12.77 10.55 -13.61
CA SER A 321 13.83 11.57 -13.46
C SER A 321 13.26 12.97 -13.17
N GLU A 322 14.15 13.90 -12.79
CA GLU A 322 13.89 15.35 -12.70
C GLU A 322 13.13 15.94 -13.90
N LYS A 323 13.36 15.44 -15.12
CA LYS A 323 12.64 15.90 -16.32
C LYS A 323 11.27 15.24 -16.48
N ASP A 324 11.14 14.02 -15.98
CA ASP A 324 9.93 13.21 -16.12
C ASP A 324 8.87 13.57 -15.08
N ILE A 325 9.26 14.03 -13.88
CA ILE A 325 8.33 14.50 -12.85
C ILE A 325 7.67 15.85 -13.24
N GLY A 326 8.46 16.77 -13.81
CA GLY A 326 8.00 18.09 -14.27
C GLY A 326 8.03 19.15 -13.17
N SER A 327 7.08 20.08 -13.18
CA SER A 327 6.97 21.12 -12.15
C SER A 327 5.53 21.56 -11.87
N MET A 328 5.26 21.96 -10.63
CA MET A 328 3.94 22.46 -10.18
C MET A 328 3.52 23.78 -10.85
N GLU A 329 4.48 24.55 -11.40
CA GLU A 329 4.22 25.79 -12.13
C GLU A 329 3.86 25.53 -13.60
N GLU A 330 4.55 24.63 -14.30
CA GLU A 330 4.27 24.33 -15.72
C GLU A 330 3.10 23.36 -15.90
N ARG A 331 2.95 22.36 -15.01
CA ARG A 331 1.98 21.24 -15.10
C ARG A 331 1.89 20.66 -16.51
N LYS A 332 3.06 20.43 -17.11
CA LYS A 332 3.19 20.06 -18.51
C LYS A 332 2.60 18.66 -18.76
N ALA A 333 1.64 18.55 -19.67
CA ALA A 333 1.14 17.25 -20.13
C ALA A 333 2.30 16.35 -20.60
N GLY A 334 2.28 15.08 -20.22
CA GLY A 334 3.37 14.14 -20.42
C GLY A 334 4.51 14.22 -19.40
N THR A 335 4.39 15.00 -18.32
CA THR A 335 5.18 14.81 -17.08
C THR A 335 4.25 14.37 -15.96
N PHE A 336 4.79 13.73 -14.91
CA PHE A 336 3.99 13.19 -13.80
C PHE A 336 3.02 14.22 -13.21
N ILE A 337 3.54 15.39 -12.82
CA ILE A 337 2.74 16.48 -12.24
C ILE A 337 1.62 16.95 -13.18
N GLY A 338 1.88 17.04 -14.50
CA GLY A 338 0.90 17.51 -15.46
C GLY A 338 -0.16 16.48 -15.81
N ASP A 339 0.23 15.21 -15.95
CA ASP A 339 -0.72 14.11 -16.20
C ASP A 339 -1.56 13.80 -14.94
N LEU A 340 -1.00 13.94 -13.73
CA LEU A 340 -1.74 13.80 -12.47
C LEU A 340 -2.71 14.97 -12.23
N ASP A 341 -2.30 16.21 -12.54
CA ASP A 341 -3.20 17.38 -12.55
C ASP A 341 -4.35 17.21 -13.56
N GLU A 342 -4.06 16.68 -14.75
CA GLU A 342 -5.09 16.35 -15.75
C GLU A 342 -6.01 15.23 -15.28
N LEU A 343 -5.50 14.21 -14.58
CA LEU A 343 -6.30 13.12 -14.01
C LEU A 343 -7.24 13.63 -12.91
N MET A 344 -6.73 14.37 -11.91
CA MET A 344 -7.54 14.90 -10.81
C MET A 344 -8.61 15.88 -11.29
N ARG A 345 -8.25 16.82 -12.18
CA ARG A 345 -9.22 17.69 -12.85
C ARG A 345 -10.24 16.87 -13.65
N GLY A 346 -9.77 15.90 -14.44
CA GLY A 346 -10.60 15.05 -15.27
C GLY A 346 -11.63 14.25 -14.49
N LEU A 347 -11.25 13.71 -13.33
CA LEU A 347 -12.15 13.01 -12.42
C LEU A 347 -13.24 13.97 -11.90
N LYS A 348 -12.87 15.11 -11.30
CA LYS A 348 -13.86 16.08 -10.79
C LYS A 348 -14.75 16.70 -11.88
N GLU A 349 -14.27 16.84 -13.12
CA GLU A 349 -15.04 17.36 -14.25
C GLU A 349 -16.02 16.34 -14.86
N ASN A 350 -15.67 15.05 -14.90
CA ASN A 350 -16.47 14.02 -15.59
C ASN A 350 -17.32 13.17 -14.64
N TYR A 351 -16.94 13.09 -13.35
CA TYR A 351 -17.66 12.37 -12.30
C TYR A 351 -18.00 13.32 -11.14
N PRO A 352 -18.74 14.42 -11.39
CA PRO A 352 -18.94 15.50 -10.40
C PRO A 352 -19.79 15.12 -9.20
N ASN A 353 -20.46 13.96 -9.24
CA ASN A 353 -21.27 13.41 -8.16
C ASN A 353 -20.57 12.26 -7.42
N ALA A 354 -19.42 11.80 -7.91
CA ALA A 354 -18.68 10.72 -7.30
C ALA A 354 -17.73 11.27 -6.25
N GLU A 355 -17.67 10.61 -5.10
CA GLU A 355 -16.58 10.76 -4.15
C GLU A 355 -15.29 10.22 -4.78
N ILE A 356 -14.18 10.92 -4.58
CA ILE A 356 -12.88 10.57 -5.18
C ILE A 356 -11.85 10.51 -4.08
N VAL A 357 -11.20 9.36 -3.93
CA VAL A 357 -10.12 9.14 -2.95
C VAL A 357 -8.88 8.67 -3.68
N PHE A 358 -7.75 9.33 -3.42
CA PHE A 358 -6.44 8.87 -3.89
C PHE A 358 -5.79 7.98 -2.84
N VAL A 359 -5.05 6.97 -3.29
CA VAL A 359 -4.33 6.05 -2.44
C VAL A 359 -2.87 6.05 -2.89
N THR A 360 -1.97 6.48 -2.02
CA THR A 360 -0.53 6.53 -2.34
C THR A 360 0.01 5.11 -2.57
N PRO A 361 1.05 4.92 -3.39
CA PRO A 361 1.66 3.61 -3.56
C PRO A 361 2.30 3.11 -2.26
N LEU A 362 2.28 1.80 -2.04
CA LEU A 362 3.00 1.17 -0.94
C LEU A 362 4.52 1.39 -1.07
N PRO A 363 5.25 1.62 0.04
CA PRO A 363 6.69 1.78 0.01
C PRO A 363 7.35 0.43 -0.33
N ASN A 364 8.36 0.44 -1.20
CA ASN A 364 9.02 -0.80 -1.60
C ASN A 364 10.52 -0.70 -1.91
N VAL A 365 11.25 -1.76 -1.53
CA VAL A 365 12.72 -1.87 -1.70
C VAL A 365 13.20 -1.80 -3.15
N LEU A 366 12.35 -2.12 -4.13
CA LEU A 366 12.75 -2.14 -5.53
C LEU A 366 13.04 -0.75 -6.09
N HIS A 367 12.38 0.31 -5.61
CA HIS A 367 12.73 1.67 -6.00
C HIS A 367 14.17 2.01 -5.61
N ASP A 368 14.59 1.70 -4.40
CA ASP A 368 15.93 2.02 -3.91
C ASP A 368 17.00 1.10 -4.50
N MET A 369 16.69 -0.17 -4.75
CA MET A 369 17.56 -1.06 -5.54
C MET A 369 17.79 -0.52 -6.95
N LEU A 370 16.73 -0.11 -7.65
CA LEU A 370 16.82 0.42 -9.00
C LEU A 370 17.53 1.78 -9.05
N LYS A 371 17.25 2.66 -8.09
CA LYS A 371 17.87 3.98 -7.95
C LYS A 371 19.36 3.90 -7.56
N LYS A 372 19.78 2.87 -6.81
CA LYS A 372 21.20 2.55 -6.56
C LYS A 372 21.95 2.20 -7.86
N GLU A 373 21.28 1.58 -8.82
CA GLU A 373 21.84 1.31 -10.16
C GLU A 373 21.69 2.47 -11.14
N LYS A 374 20.73 3.38 -10.91
CA LYS A 374 20.35 4.47 -11.81
C LYS A 374 20.23 5.79 -11.05
N ASP A 375 21.36 6.49 -10.96
CA ASP A 375 21.53 7.74 -10.21
C ASP A 375 20.59 8.90 -10.62
N TYR A 376 20.01 8.84 -11.82
CA TYR A 376 19.02 9.80 -12.31
C TYR A 376 17.61 9.61 -11.72
N LEU A 377 17.33 8.49 -11.05
CA LEU A 377 16.01 8.20 -10.49
C LEU A 377 15.77 8.97 -9.20
N LEU A 378 14.56 9.52 -9.08
CA LEU A 378 14.06 10.15 -7.87
C LEU A 378 13.65 9.09 -6.83
N PRO A 379 13.72 9.39 -5.51
CA PRO A 379 13.15 8.51 -4.50
C PRO A 379 11.62 8.43 -4.64
N GLN A 380 11.02 7.30 -4.24
CA GLN A 380 9.57 7.10 -4.31
C GLN A 380 8.78 8.20 -3.58
N SER A 381 9.32 8.71 -2.47
CA SER A 381 8.72 9.81 -1.69
C SER A 381 8.46 11.07 -2.54
N ALA A 382 9.31 11.39 -3.52
CA ALA A 382 9.13 12.59 -4.35
C ALA A 382 7.85 12.53 -5.23
N LEU A 383 7.40 11.31 -5.57
CA LEU A 383 6.14 11.09 -6.25
C LEU A 383 4.96 11.14 -5.27
N VAL A 384 5.14 10.60 -4.07
CA VAL A 384 4.12 10.60 -2.99
C VAL A 384 3.81 12.02 -2.54
N ASP A 385 4.85 12.83 -2.30
CA ASP A 385 4.73 14.25 -1.95
C ASP A 385 3.89 15.02 -2.99
N VAL A 386 4.08 14.73 -4.27
CA VAL A 386 3.31 15.32 -5.37
C VAL A 386 1.85 14.83 -5.39
N ILE A 387 1.59 13.55 -5.12
CA ILE A 387 0.21 13.02 -5.01
C ILE A 387 -0.54 13.74 -3.88
N ILE A 388 0.05 13.79 -2.69
CA ILE A 388 -0.55 14.44 -1.52
C ILE A 388 -0.74 15.94 -1.77
N GLN A 389 0.26 16.62 -2.35
CA GLN A 389 0.16 18.04 -2.65
C GLN A 389 -0.97 18.34 -3.64
N LEU A 390 -1.04 17.64 -4.78
CA LEU A 390 -2.09 17.90 -5.77
C LEU A 390 -3.48 17.50 -5.24
N ALA A 391 -3.61 16.39 -4.53
CA ALA A 391 -4.88 16.00 -3.91
C ALA A 391 -5.39 17.07 -2.92
N THR A 392 -4.48 17.61 -2.10
CA THR A 392 -4.78 18.73 -1.19
C THR A 392 -5.21 19.99 -1.95
N GLU A 393 -4.56 20.33 -3.07
CA GLU A 393 -4.97 21.48 -3.90
C GLU A 393 -6.33 21.30 -4.59
N TYR A 394 -6.69 20.06 -4.93
CA TYR A 394 -7.97 19.72 -5.55
C TYR A 394 -9.10 19.44 -4.55
N ASP A 395 -8.82 19.45 -3.24
CA ASP A 395 -9.77 19.06 -2.19
C ASP A 395 -10.28 17.62 -2.44
N ILE A 396 -9.33 16.68 -2.39
CA ILE A 396 -9.49 15.24 -2.63
C ILE A 396 -8.84 14.49 -1.43
N PRO A 397 -9.58 13.65 -0.68
CA PRO A 397 -9.01 12.82 0.38
C PRO A 397 -7.92 11.87 -0.10
N VAL A 398 -6.96 11.57 0.78
CA VAL A 398 -5.83 10.66 0.50
C VAL A 398 -5.69 9.62 1.60
N ILE A 399 -5.68 8.34 1.22
CA ILE A 399 -5.20 7.24 2.06
C ILE A 399 -3.69 7.12 1.85
N ASP A 400 -2.90 7.60 2.82
CA ASP A 400 -1.43 7.63 2.76
C ASP A 400 -0.80 6.31 3.23
N LEU A 401 -0.93 5.28 2.39
CA LEU A 401 -0.24 4.01 2.56
C LEU A 401 1.29 4.16 2.63
N TYR A 402 1.88 5.15 1.94
CA TYR A 402 3.34 5.30 1.89
C TYR A 402 3.92 5.67 3.27
N ASN A 403 3.34 6.69 3.92
CA ASN A 403 3.77 7.09 5.27
C ASN A 403 3.07 6.29 6.37
N SER A 404 2.18 5.34 6.05
CA SER A 404 1.54 4.47 7.04
C SER A 404 2.54 3.60 7.82
N ASN A 405 3.63 3.17 7.18
CA ASN A 405 4.54 2.09 7.61
C ASN A 405 3.87 0.70 7.68
N MET A 406 2.71 0.51 7.05
CA MET A 406 2.11 -0.81 6.80
C MET A 406 2.60 -1.38 5.47
N LEU A 407 2.74 -2.71 5.40
CA LEU A 407 3.12 -3.44 4.19
C LEU A 407 4.37 -2.85 3.49
N ASP A 408 5.33 -2.36 4.27
CA ASP A 408 6.59 -1.81 3.78
C ASP A 408 7.63 -2.92 3.59
N THR A 409 8.03 -3.17 2.34
CA THR A 409 8.96 -4.26 2.02
C THR A 409 10.41 -3.99 2.42
N HIS A 410 10.68 -2.81 3.01
CA HIS A 410 11.90 -2.57 3.78
C HIS A 410 12.03 -3.46 5.03
N ASP A 411 10.93 -4.06 5.50
CA ASP A 411 10.92 -5.11 6.51
C ASP A 411 10.93 -6.51 5.86
N ALA A 412 11.94 -7.31 6.18
CA ALA A 412 12.07 -8.69 5.69
C ALA A 412 10.85 -9.56 6.05
N ALA A 413 10.23 -9.32 7.21
CA ALA A 413 9.03 -10.06 7.63
C ALA A 413 7.80 -9.68 6.80
N VAL A 414 7.73 -8.47 6.23
CA VAL A 414 6.66 -8.10 5.28
C VAL A 414 6.85 -8.80 3.94
N ILE A 415 8.08 -8.84 3.39
CA ILE A 415 8.36 -9.61 2.17
C ILE A 415 7.98 -11.08 2.36
N TYR A 416 8.43 -11.70 3.45
CA TYR A 416 8.20 -13.12 3.72
C TYR A 416 6.71 -13.46 3.88
N ASN A 417 5.97 -12.70 4.69
CA ASN A 417 4.58 -13.02 5.03
C ASN A 417 3.56 -12.47 4.02
N TYR A 418 3.85 -11.36 3.33
CA TYR A 418 2.85 -10.62 2.55
C TYR A 418 3.25 -10.28 1.12
N MET A 419 4.52 -9.97 0.83
CA MET A 419 4.93 -9.39 -0.46
C MET A 419 6.17 -10.09 -1.04
N PRO A 420 6.04 -11.34 -1.51
CA PRO A 420 7.15 -12.26 -1.74
C PRO A 420 8.13 -11.84 -2.84
N ASP A 421 7.73 -10.95 -3.76
CA ASP A 421 8.56 -10.38 -4.82
C ASP A 421 9.07 -8.95 -4.50
N GLY A 422 8.74 -8.44 -3.31
CA GLY A 422 9.09 -7.09 -2.86
C GLY A 422 8.14 -5.97 -3.29
N VAL A 423 7.09 -6.23 -4.08
CA VAL A 423 6.17 -5.19 -4.61
C VAL A 423 4.69 -5.58 -4.59
N HIS A 424 4.35 -6.84 -4.87
CA HIS A 424 2.96 -7.29 -4.97
C HIS A 424 2.58 -8.20 -3.81
N CYS A 425 1.35 -8.05 -3.32
CA CYS A 425 0.86 -8.86 -2.23
C CYS A 425 0.59 -10.32 -2.64
N ASN A 426 0.72 -11.24 -1.70
CA ASN A 426 0.07 -12.54 -1.73
C ASN A 426 -1.41 -12.41 -1.24
N PRO A 427 -2.21 -13.49 -1.23
CA PRO A 427 -3.61 -13.42 -0.77
C PRO A 427 -3.82 -12.83 0.64
N ASP A 428 -2.89 -13.04 1.56
CA ASP A 428 -3.00 -12.55 2.94
C ASP A 428 -2.66 -11.05 2.99
N GLY A 429 -1.63 -10.62 2.26
CA GLY A 429 -1.28 -9.21 2.10
C GLY A 429 -2.37 -8.40 1.40
N TYR A 430 -3.05 -8.97 0.40
CA TYR A 430 -4.21 -8.33 -0.23
C TYR A 430 -5.42 -8.25 0.70
N SER A 431 -5.59 -9.21 1.61
CA SER A 431 -6.64 -9.14 2.64
C SER A 431 -6.37 -7.99 3.60
N VAL A 432 -5.14 -7.88 4.11
CA VAL A 432 -4.69 -6.74 4.95
C VAL A 432 -4.85 -5.39 4.25
N LEU A 433 -4.46 -5.29 2.98
CA LEU A 433 -4.63 -4.07 2.18
C LEU A 433 -6.10 -3.68 2.00
N ALA A 434 -6.97 -4.67 1.72
CA ALA A 434 -8.41 -4.43 1.58
C ALA A 434 -9.08 -4.02 2.90
N GLU A 435 -8.68 -4.64 4.00
CA GLU A 435 -9.16 -4.33 5.36
C GLU A 435 -8.75 -2.92 5.78
N HIS A 436 -7.50 -2.51 5.54
CA HIS A 436 -7.08 -1.15 5.85
C HIS A 436 -7.82 -0.10 5.00
N ILE A 437 -7.94 -0.30 3.68
CA ILE A 437 -8.71 0.59 2.80
C ILE A 437 -10.20 0.64 3.22
N ALA A 438 -10.79 -0.49 3.62
CA ALA A 438 -12.17 -0.54 4.09
C ALA A 438 -12.37 0.26 5.40
N ALA A 439 -11.44 0.15 6.34
CA ALA A 439 -11.48 0.90 7.60
C ALA A 439 -11.35 2.41 7.38
N GLU A 440 -10.41 2.84 6.54
CA GLU A 440 -10.23 4.26 6.17
C GLU A 440 -11.49 4.84 5.49
N LEU A 441 -12.12 4.09 4.57
CA LEU A 441 -13.37 4.53 3.94
C LEU A 441 -14.56 4.57 4.92
N ILE A 442 -14.59 3.67 5.90
CA ILE A 442 -15.56 3.71 7.01
C ILE A 442 -15.31 4.93 7.91
N GLU A 443 -14.05 5.33 8.15
CA GLU A 443 -13.75 6.54 8.91
C GLU A 443 -14.13 7.81 8.15
N MET A 444 -13.81 7.88 6.85
CA MET A 444 -14.13 9.04 6.00
C MET A 444 -15.63 9.23 5.76
N TYR A 445 -16.36 8.14 5.46
CA TYR A 445 -17.75 8.22 4.97
C TYR A 445 -18.78 7.53 5.88
N GLY A 446 -18.36 6.71 6.85
CA GLY A 446 -19.29 5.99 7.73
C GLY A 446 -19.99 6.84 8.80
N GLY A 447 -19.66 8.13 8.89
CA GLY A 447 -20.31 9.11 9.75
C GLY A 447 -21.33 10.02 9.05
N GLU A 448 -21.34 10.04 7.71
CA GLU A 448 -22.24 10.85 6.90
C GLU A 448 -23.17 9.94 6.10
N ASP A 449 -24.49 10.09 6.28
CA ASP A 449 -25.45 9.47 5.38
C ASP A 449 -25.19 10.04 3.96
N LEU A 450 -24.67 9.25 3.02
CA LEU A 450 -24.54 9.61 1.60
C LEU A 450 -25.92 9.79 0.89
N GLU A 451 -27.01 9.88 1.68
CA GLU A 451 -28.36 10.18 1.22
C GLU A 451 -28.49 11.65 0.75
N GLY A 452 -28.24 11.86 -0.54
CA GLY A 452 -29.10 12.73 -1.34
C GLY A 452 -28.61 14.15 -1.62
N GLN A 453 -27.76 14.29 -2.63
CA GLN A 453 -27.72 15.51 -3.45
C GLN A 453 -28.87 15.52 -4.50
N GLU A 454 -30.13 15.52 -4.05
CA GLU A 454 -31.26 16.01 -4.87
C GLU A 454 -31.54 17.49 -4.53
N GLY A 455 -31.21 18.40 -5.46
CA GLY A 455 -31.42 19.86 -5.31
C GLY A 455 -31.52 20.64 -6.62
#